data_AF-A0AAD9TUW5-F1
#
_entry.id   AF-A0AAD9TUW5-F1
#
_cell.length_a   1.000
_cell.length_b   1.000
_cell.length_c   1.000
_cell.angle_alpha   90.00
_cell.angle_beta   90.00
_cell.angle_gamma   90.00
#
_symmetry.space_group_name_H-M   'P 1'
#
loop_
_entity.id
_entity.type
_entity.pdbx_description
1 polymer ?
#
loop_
_entity_poly.entity_id
_entity_poly.type
_entity_poly.pdbx_seq_one_letter_code
_entity_poly.pdbx_strand_id
1 'polypeptide(L)'
;MTSTTHHKMQNRSQKNLKRKPTMTTMFNNYQKHVLLPNQCGSNLEQTIDAPIPLVWSILRQFDHPQGYKQSIKSCTLKTGTGGTGSVREVIIITGLLARTSTERLDKLDDS
;
A
#
# COMPACT_ATOMS: atom_id res chain seq x y z
N MET A 1 24.48 24.58 0.35
CA MET A 1 23.27 24.50 1.18
C MET A 1 22.07 24.63 0.25
N THR A 2 21.50 23.54 -0.24
CA THR A 2 20.31 23.58 -1.11
C THR A 2 19.07 23.37 -0.25
N SER A 3 18.28 24.43 -0.12
CA SER A 3 17.00 24.42 0.60
C SER A 3 15.94 23.81 -0.31
N THR A 4 15.46 22.61 0.00
CA THR A 4 14.38 21.96 -0.74
C THR A 4 13.04 22.51 -0.26
N THR A 5 12.41 23.37 -1.06
CA THR A 5 11.03 23.80 -0.83
C THR A 5 10.09 22.61 -1.05
N HIS A 6 9.48 22.10 0.02
CA HIS A 6 8.45 21.07 -0.06
C HIS A 6 7.13 21.67 -0.60
N HIS A 7 6.93 21.62 -1.91
CA HIS A 7 5.61 21.88 -2.49
C HIS A 7 4.66 20.73 -2.15
N LYS A 8 3.70 20.99 -1.25
CA LYS A 8 2.61 20.07 -0.94
C LYS A 8 1.64 20.02 -2.12
N MET A 9 1.90 19.14 -3.07
CA MET A 9 0.99 18.84 -4.18
C MET A 9 -0.18 18.03 -3.62
N GLN A 10 -1.33 18.68 -3.40
CA GLN A 10 -2.55 18.03 -2.92
C GLN A 10 -3.56 17.88 -4.06
N ASN A 11 -4.02 16.65 -4.28
CA ASN A 11 -4.86 16.29 -5.42
C ASN A 11 -6.24 16.96 -5.30
N ARG A 12 -6.80 17.47 -6.41
CA ARG A 12 -8.01 18.33 -6.42
C ARG A 12 -9.26 17.64 -5.83
N SER A 13 -9.34 16.31 -5.94
CA SER A 13 -10.43 15.49 -5.38
C SER A 13 -10.40 15.40 -3.84
N GLN A 14 -9.25 15.62 -3.21
CA GLN A 14 -9.08 15.56 -1.75
C GLN A 14 -9.31 16.91 -1.05
N LYS A 15 -9.66 17.98 -1.79
CA LYS A 15 -9.83 19.33 -1.22
C LYS A 15 -10.98 19.47 -0.21
N ASN A 16 -11.93 18.52 -0.20
CA ASN A 16 -13.14 18.61 0.63
C ASN A 16 -13.22 17.59 1.78
N LEU A 17 -12.23 16.70 1.97
CA LEU A 17 -12.28 15.75 3.07
C LEU A 17 -11.54 16.32 4.29
N LYS A 18 -12.29 16.84 5.27
CA LYS A 18 -11.72 17.19 6.58
C LYS A 18 -11.15 15.92 7.21
N ARG A 19 -9.81 15.80 7.25
CA ARG A 19 -9.13 14.68 7.91
C ARG A 19 -9.55 14.65 9.38
N LYS A 20 -10.18 13.55 9.80
CA LYS A 20 -10.52 13.31 11.21
C LYS A 20 -9.21 13.15 12.02
N PRO A 21 -9.10 13.70 13.23
CA PRO A 21 -7.84 13.71 14.00
C PRO A 21 -7.26 12.31 14.27
N THR A 22 -8.10 11.30 14.40
CA THR A 22 -7.70 9.89 14.58
C THR A 22 -6.88 9.34 13.39
N MET A 23 -7.18 9.77 12.16
CA MET A 23 -6.46 9.37 10.95
C MET A 23 -5.04 9.96 10.90
N THR A 24 -4.85 11.16 11.43
CA THR A 24 -3.55 11.86 11.46
C THR A 24 -2.53 11.11 12.32
N THR A 25 -2.97 10.52 13.43
CA THR A 25 -2.10 9.73 14.33
C THR A 25 -1.68 8.41 13.68
N MET A 26 -2.60 7.70 13.04
CA MET A 26 -2.28 6.46 12.31
C MET A 26 -1.32 6.72 11.14
N PHE A 27 -1.56 7.78 10.37
CA PHE A 27 -0.67 8.20 9.29
C PHE A 27 0.78 8.40 9.77
N ASN A 28 0.93 9.07 10.91
CA ASN A 28 2.24 9.34 11.50
C ASN A 28 2.98 8.09 11.99
N ASN A 29 2.27 7.02 12.31
CA ASN A 29 2.88 5.80 12.85
C ASN A 29 3.19 4.76 11.76
N TYR A 30 2.47 4.78 10.65
CA TYR A 30 2.55 3.74 9.61
C TYR A 30 3.11 4.21 8.26
N GLN A 31 3.10 5.52 7.97
CA GLN A 31 3.45 6.05 6.64
C GLN A 31 4.66 7.02 6.68
N LYS A 32 5.39 7.06 7.79
CA LYS A 32 6.64 7.83 7.88
C LYS A 32 7.80 7.02 7.32
N HIS A 33 8.19 7.35 6.11
CA HIS A 33 9.45 6.88 5.52
C HIS A 33 10.46 8.02 5.49
N VAL A 34 11.67 7.74 5.98
CA VAL A 34 12.82 8.63 5.76
C VAL A 34 13.30 8.38 4.34
N LEU A 35 13.09 9.36 3.45
CA LEU A 35 13.46 9.24 2.03
C LEU A 35 14.90 9.69 1.82
N LEU A 36 15.64 8.91 1.03
CA LEU A 36 16.95 9.32 0.51
C LEU A 36 16.79 10.35 -0.64
N PRO A 37 17.84 11.11 -1.02
CA PRO A 37 17.74 12.14 -2.06
C PRO A 37 17.23 11.66 -3.42
N ASN A 38 17.36 10.37 -3.73
CA ASN A 38 16.90 9.73 -4.97
C ASN A 38 15.57 8.97 -4.82
N GLN A 39 14.86 9.14 -3.71
CA GLN A 39 13.60 8.46 -3.43
C GLN A 39 12.43 9.44 -3.40
N CYS A 40 11.28 8.96 -3.84
CA CYS A 40 10.01 9.68 -3.76
C CYS A 40 9.04 8.89 -2.89
N GLY A 41 8.16 9.60 -2.20
CA GLY A 41 7.05 9.03 -1.43
C GLY A 41 5.75 9.67 -1.85
N SER A 42 4.67 8.90 -1.82
CA SER A 42 3.30 9.37 -2.03
C SER A 42 2.37 8.65 -1.06
N ASN A 43 1.23 9.27 -0.76
CA ASN A 43 0.21 8.68 0.08
C ASN A 43 -1.14 8.78 -0.62
N LEU A 44 -1.91 7.69 -0.57
CA LEU A 44 -3.23 7.59 -1.16
C LEU A 44 -4.25 7.26 -0.08
N GLU A 45 -5.39 7.95 -0.12
CA GLU A 45 -6.53 7.71 0.76
C GLU A 45 -7.75 7.37 -0.11
N GLN A 46 -8.45 6.30 0.24
CA GLN A 46 -9.68 5.86 -0.41
C GLN A 46 -10.74 5.60 0.66
N THR A 47 -11.87 6.31 0.56
CA THR A 47 -13.05 6.04 1.41
C THR A 47 -13.81 4.85 0.84
N ILE A 48 -14.19 3.93 1.71
CA ILE A 48 -14.98 2.74 1.39
C ILE A 48 -16.17 2.71 2.36
N ASP A 49 -17.37 2.58 1.82
CA ASP A 49 -18.60 2.46 2.60
C ASP A 49 -18.86 0.98 2.95
N ALA A 50 -18.06 0.43 3.87
CA ALA A 50 -18.15 -0.94 4.33
C ALA A 50 -17.58 -1.10 5.75
N PRO A 51 -17.99 -2.13 6.51
CA PRO A 51 -17.41 -2.42 7.82
C PRO A 51 -15.91 -2.70 7.76
N ILE A 52 -15.15 -2.20 8.75
CA ILE A 52 -13.70 -2.40 8.85
C ILE A 52 -13.30 -3.89 8.78
N PRO A 53 -13.94 -4.82 9.53
CA PRO A 53 -13.56 -6.23 9.46
C PRO A 53 -13.71 -6.83 8.07
N LEU A 54 -14.71 -6.38 7.30
CA LEU A 54 -14.92 -6.84 5.92
C LEU A 54 -13.80 -6.34 5.01
N VAL A 55 -13.49 -5.05 5.06
CA VAL A 55 -12.39 -4.46 4.28
C VAL A 55 -11.05 -5.11 4.66
N TRP A 56 -10.79 -5.29 5.96
CA TRP A 56 -9.57 -5.92 6.45
C TRP A 56 -9.45 -7.37 6.00
N SER A 57 -10.55 -8.14 6.00
CA SER A 57 -10.56 -9.53 5.53
C SER A 57 -10.08 -9.69 4.08
N ILE A 58 -10.23 -8.66 3.24
CA ILE A 58 -9.75 -8.62 1.86
C ILE A 58 -8.29 -8.16 1.81
N LEU A 59 -7.96 -7.04 2.45
CA LEU A 59 -6.62 -6.43 2.37
C LEU A 59 -5.53 -7.28 3.03
N ARG A 60 -5.87 -8.04 4.07
CA ARG A 60 -4.94 -8.92 4.80
C ARG A 60 -4.55 -10.18 4.01
N GLN A 61 -5.23 -10.51 2.91
CA GLN A 61 -4.91 -11.67 2.07
C GLN A 61 -3.65 -11.40 1.25
N PHE A 62 -2.50 -11.69 1.86
CA PHE A 62 -1.20 -11.49 1.23
C PHE A 62 -0.98 -12.40 0.01
N ASP A 63 -1.57 -13.57 -0.02
CA ASP A 63 -1.49 -14.53 -1.12
C ASP A 63 -2.47 -14.24 -2.27
N HIS A 64 -3.51 -13.42 -2.03
CA HIS A 64 -4.54 -13.09 -3.02
C HIS A 64 -4.68 -11.58 -3.33
N PRO A 65 -3.61 -10.91 -3.82
CA PRO A 65 -3.68 -9.49 -4.18
C PRO A 65 -4.61 -9.18 -5.38
N GLN A 66 -4.99 -10.17 -6.18
CA GLN A 66 -5.88 -10.01 -7.34
C GLN A 66 -7.27 -9.48 -6.94
N GLY A 67 -7.71 -9.77 -5.72
CA GLY A 67 -9.01 -9.32 -5.23
C GLY A 67 -9.13 -7.81 -5.06
N TYR A 68 -8.02 -7.07 -5.01
CA TYR A 68 -8.04 -5.62 -4.76
C TYR A 68 -6.99 -4.80 -5.53
N LYS A 69 -5.99 -5.43 -6.16
CA LYS A 69 -5.00 -4.76 -7.01
C LYS A 69 -5.25 -5.09 -8.48
N GLN A 70 -5.16 -4.06 -9.31
CA GLN A 70 -5.22 -4.21 -10.76
C GLN A 70 -3.90 -4.71 -11.34
N SER A 71 -3.94 -5.20 -12.58
CA SER A 71 -2.77 -5.61 -13.37
C SER A 71 -1.98 -6.81 -12.84
N ILE A 72 -2.59 -7.65 -12.01
CA ILE A 72 -1.98 -8.91 -11.57
C ILE A 72 -2.51 -10.07 -12.44
N LYS A 73 -1.60 -10.78 -13.10
CA LYS A 73 -1.91 -12.02 -13.82
C LYS A 73 -2.09 -13.19 -12.86
N SER A 74 -1.15 -13.35 -11.94
CA SER A 74 -1.15 -14.40 -10.94
C SER A 74 -0.30 -14.01 -9.73
N CYS A 75 -0.56 -14.67 -8.62
CA CYS A 75 0.21 -14.57 -7.39
C CYS A 75 0.41 -15.99 -6.87
N THR A 76 1.60 -16.29 -6.36
CA THR A 76 1.93 -17.57 -5.76
C THR A 76 2.75 -17.35 -4.52
N LEU A 77 2.32 -17.94 -3.40
CA LEU A 77 3.11 -17.92 -2.18
C LEU A 77 4.32 -18.84 -2.35
N LYS A 78 5.53 -18.31 -2.17
CA LYS A 78 6.79 -19.05 -2.28
C LYS A 78 7.19 -19.65 -0.93
N THR A 79 6.97 -18.91 0.15
CA THR A 79 7.33 -19.31 1.51
C THR A 79 6.35 -18.75 2.53
N GLY A 80 6.05 -19.55 3.56
CA GLY A 80 5.17 -19.17 4.67
C GLY A 80 3.71 -19.49 4.41
N THR A 81 2.83 -18.94 5.25
CA THR A 81 1.38 -19.19 5.25
C THR A 81 0.55 -17.90 5.16
N GLY A 82 1.17 -16.79 4.73
CA GLY A 82 0.52 -15.49 4.63
C GLY A 82 0.67 -14.60 5.87
N GLY A 83 1.43 -15.02 6.88
CA GLY A 83 1.82 -14.19 8.02
C GLY A 83 3.12 -13.41 7.79
N THR A 84 3.48 -12.51 8.71
CA THR A 84 4.73 -11.71 8.65
C THR A 84 5.94 -12.57 8.32
N GLY A 85 6.76 -12.12 7.36
CA GLY A 85 7.92 -12.84 6.83
C GLY A 85 7.62 -13.76 5.64
N SER A 86 6.34 -14.05 5.34
CA SER A 86 5.96 -14.81 4.15
C SER A 86 6.39 -14.08 2.87
N VAL A 87 6.70 -14.85 1.82
CA VAL A 87 7.17 -14.34 0.52
C VAL A 87 6.23 -14.81 -0.57
N ARG A 88 5.80 -13.89 -1.43
CA ARG A 88 5.00 -14.16 -2.63
C ARG A 88 5.74 -13.74 -3.89
N GLU A 89 5.40 -14.41 -4.99
CA GLU A 89 5.77 -14.01 -6.34
C GLU A 89 4.51 -13.54 -7.09
N VAL A 90 4.53 -12.33 -7.60
CA VAL A 90 3.44 -11.71 -8.34
C VAL A 90 3.85 -11.55 -9.79
N ILE A 91 3.04 -12.06 -10.71
CA ILE A 91 3.21 -11.82 -12.15
C ILE A 91 2.29 -10.66 -12.54
N ILE A 92 2.88 -9.58 -13.02
CA ILE A 92 2.20 -8.33 -13.36
C ILE A 92 2.04 -8.24 -14.89
N ILE A 93 0.88 -7.79 -15.35
CA ILE A 93 0.60 -7.50 -16.76
C ILE A 93 0.87 -6.02 -17.01
N THR A 94 1.96 -5.71 -17.69
CA THR A 94 2.25 -4.35 -18.19
C THR A 94 2.45 -4.40 -19.69
N GLY A 95 1.42 -4.05 -20.47
CA GLY A 95 1.42 -3.61 -21.89
C GLY A 95 2.18 -4.41 -22.98
N LEU A 96 3.41 -4.85 -22.71
CA LEU A 96 4.29 -5.56 -23.61
C LEU A 96 4.87 -6.86 -23.04
N LEU A 97 5.12 -6.95 -21.72
CA LEU A 97 5.76 -8.12 -21.11
C LEU A 97 5.21 -8.36 -19.70
N ALA A 98 5.03 -9.64 -19.36
CA ALA A 98 4.79 -10.04 -17.98
C ALA A 98 6.07 -9.82 -17.16
N ARG A 99 5.98 -9.09 -16.05
CA ARG A 99 7.09 -8.88 -15.12
C ARG A 99 6.79 -9.58 -13.82
N THR A 100 7.82 -10.15 -13.20
CA THR A 100 7.72 -10.83 -11.92
C THR A 100 8.19 -9.90 -10.80
N SER A 101 7.47 -9.89 -9.68
CA SER A 101 7.81 -9.20 -8.44
C SER A 101 7.88 -10.21 -7.30
N THR A 102 9.01 -10.27 -6.59
CA THR A 102 9.13 -11.05 -5.35
C THR A 102 8.93 -10.12 -4.18
N GLU A 103 7.93 -10.40 -3.34
CA GLU A 103 7.47 -9.50 -2.29
C GLU A 103 7.43 -10.23 -0.96
N ARG A 104 7.85 -9.56 0.12
CA ARG A 104 7.78 -10.08 1.49
C ARG A 104 6.74 -9.32 2.29
N LEU A 105 6.00 -10.02 3.14
CA LEU A 105 5.07 -9.39 4.09
C LEU A 105 5.84 -8.88 5.31
N ASP A 106 6.00 -7.55 5.42
CA ASP A 106 6.78 -6.96 6.51
C ASP A 106 5.99 -6.78 7.82
N LYS A 107 4.68 -6.51 7.74
CA LYS A 107 3.82 -6.36 8.92
C LYS A 107 2.40 -6.86 8.60
N LEU A 108 1.84 -7.63 9.54
CA LEU A 108 0.43 -7.98 9.61
C LEU A 108 -0.02 -7.83 11.07
N ASP A 109 -1.06 -7.05 11.29
CA ASP A 109 -1.57 -6.72 12.62
C ASP A 109 -3.10 -6.79 12.56
N ASP A 110 -3.67 -7.79 13.23
CA ASP A 110 -5.12 -8.04 13.27
C ASP A 110 -5.81 -7.37 14.49
N SER A 111 -5.04 -6.64 15.31
CA SER A 111 -5.51 -6.03 16.56
C SER A 111 -6.13 -4.64 16.41
#